data_AF-A0A938GGV3-F1
#
_entry.id   AF-A0A938GGV3-F1
#
_cell.length_a   1.000
_cell.length_b   1.000
_cell.length_c   1.000
_cell.angle_alpha   90.00
_cell.angle_beta   90.00
_cell.angle_gamma   90.00
#
_symmetry.space_group_name_H-M   'P 1'
#
loop_
_entity.id
_entity.type
_entity.pdbx_description
1 polymer ?
#
loop_
_entity_poly.entity_id
_entity_poly.type
_entity_poly.pdbx_seq_one_letter_code
_entity_poly.pdbx_strand_id
1 'polypeptide(L)'
;MQPYFERTGQWNPLLFRITFDEGISRVIQYDGQDIGFLKVRRDPQEIFLGDIVLLPEFRNQGIGTHLIRALLKEAAASEAMVWLKVLKGNPARRLYERLGFTVAEEAEGHCRMVIPSAIPSSEKQSRADGAAS
;
A
#
# COMPACT_ATOMS: atom_id res chain seq x y z
N MET A 1 -11.99 -7.53 25.09
CA MET A 1 -11.29 -6.62 24.16
C MET A 1 -11.10 -7.34 22.85
N GLN A 2 -12.11 -7.32 21.98
CA GLN A 2 -12.10 -8.09 20.74
C GLN A 2 -11.57 -7.18 19.61
N PRO A 3 -10.45 -7.51 18.93
CA PRO A 3 -9.87 -6.63 17.91
C PRO A 3 -10.73 -6.60 16.64
N TYR A 4 -10.81 -5.41 16.09
CA TYR A 4 -11.82 -4.89 15.16
C TYR A 4 -11.64 -5.34 13.68
N PHE A 5 -11.23 -6.58 13.38
CA PHE A 5 -10.92 -6.97 11.98
C PHE A 5 -11.43 -8.34 11.54
N GLU A 6 -12.41 -8.91 12.20
CA GLU A 6 -13.14 -10.06 11.66
C GLU A 6 -14.29 -9.57 10.77
N ARG A 7 -14.03 -9.40 9.46
CA ARG A 7 -14.83 -10.00 8.36
C ARG A 7 -15.04 -9.18 7.09
N THR A 8 -14.95 -7.85 7.07
CA THR A 8 -15.66 -7.14 5.97
C THR A 8 -14.79 -6.38 4.97
N GLY A 9 -13.57 -5.95 5.29
CA GLY A 9 -12.82 -5.05 4.41
C GLY A 9 -13.60 -3.78 4.05
N GLN A 10 -14.53 -3.37 4.93
CA GLN A 10 -15.40 -2.23 4.74
C GLN A 10 -14.85 -1.00 5.45
N TRP A 11 -15.21 0.18 4.91
CA TRP A 11 -14.90 1.47 5.48
C TRP A 11 -15.45 1.61 6.90
N ASN A 12 -14.59 1.94 7.87
CA ASN A 12 -15.00 2.35 9.20
C ASN A 12 -14.70 3.86 9.40
N PRO A 13 -15.73 4.71 9.55
CA PRO A 13 -15.57 6.14 9.78
C PRO A 13 -14.74 6.49 11.04
N LEU A 14 -14.86 5.71 12.12
CA LEU A 14 -14.16 5.98 13.37
C LEU A 14 -12.66 5.71 13.26
N LEU A 15 -12.28 4.58 12.65
CA LEU A 15 -10.86 4.27 12.43
C LEU A 15 -10.23 5.19 11.39
N PHE A 16 -10.98 5.59 10.37
CA PHE A 16 -10.52 6.61 9.44
C PHE A 16 -10.09 7.86 10.21
N ARG A 17 -10.95 8.38 11.08
CA ARG A 17 -10.69 9.62 11.82
C ARG A 17 -9.50 9.54 12.78
N ILE A 18 -9.19 8.37 13.32
CA ILE A 18 -8.07 8.18 14.26
C ILE A 18 -6.75 7.90 13.52
N THR A 19 -6.82 7.25 12.36
CA THR A 19 -5.64 6.86 11.58
C THR A 19 -5.37 7.78 10.38
N PHE A 20 -6.18 8.82 10.21
CA PHE A 20 -5.99 9.82 9.17
C PHE A 20 -4.74 10.64 9.49
N ASP A 21 -3.90 10.77 8.48
CA ASP A 21 -2.65 11.52 8.54
C ASP A 21 -2.56 12.32 7.24
N GLU A 22 -2.69 13.64 7.34
CA GLU A 22 -2.68 14.56 6.20
C GLU A 22 -1.41 14.47 5.34
N GLY A 23 -0.29 14.01 5.91
CA GLY A 23 0.97 13.84 5.17
C GLY A 23 0.87 12.72 4.13
N ILE A 24 0.18 11.64 4.46
CA ILE A 24 0.18 10.39 3.68
C ILE A 24 -1.20 9.99 3.12
N SER A 25 -2.25 10.71 3.51
CA SER A 25 -3.65 10.41 3.19
C SER A 25 -4.17 11.31 2.07
N ARG A 26 -4.80 10.74 1.03
CA ARG A 26 -5.32 11.47 -0.13
C ARG A 26 -6.72 10.97 -0.51
N VAL A 27 -7.56 11.89 -0.96
CA VAL A 27 -8.85 11.57 -1.60
C VAL A 27 -8.59 11.15 -3.04
N ILE A 28 -9.25 10.09 -3.49
CA ILE A 28 -9.20 9.65 -4.89
C ILE A 28 -10.35 10.34 -5.61
N GLN A 29 -10.02 11.08 -6.66
CA GLN A 29 -11.01 11.74 -7.52
C GLN A 29 -11.07 11.13 -8.90
N TYR A 30 -12.28 11.01 -9.45
CA TYR A 30 -12.53 10.60 -10.82
C TYR A 30 -13.65 11.46 -11.39
N ASP A 31 -13.37 12.14 -12.49
CA ASP A 31 -14.31 13.09 -13.14
C ASP A 31 -14.85 14.17 -12.19
N GLY A 32 -13.99 14.71 -11.33
CA GLY A 32 -14.35 15.72 -10.33
C GLY A 32 -15.14 15.19 -9.13
N GLN A 33 -15.46 13.90 -9.08
CA GLN A 33 -16.15 13.26 -7.95
C GLN A 33 -15.16 12.58 -7.01
N ASP A 34 -15.37 12.71 -5.71
CA ASP A 34 -14.65 11.93 -4.68
C ASP A 34 -15.16 10.48 -4.70
N ILE A 35 -14.26 9.55 -5.03
CA ILE A 35 -14.61 8.13 -5.26
C ILE A 35 -13.93 7.18 -4.28
N GLY A 36 -13.09 7.69 -3.39
CA GLY A 36 -12.37 6.86 -2.45
C GLY A 36 -11.23 7.55 -1.74
N PHE A 37 -10.37 6.72 -1.17
CA PHE A 37 -9.30 7.11 -0.29
C PHE A 37 -8.05 6.26 -0.51
N LEU A 38 -6.89 6.90 -0.43
CA LEU A 38 -5.58 6.28 -0.55
C LEU A 38 -4.68 6.76 0.59
N LYS A 39 -4.08 5.83 1.33
CA LYS A 39 -3.04 6.10 2.33
C LYS A 39 -1.73 5.47 1.91
N VAL A 40 -0.73 6.31 1.64
CA VAL A 40 0.60 5.89 1.17
C VAL A 40 1.68 6.68 1.88
N ARG A 41 2.53 5.97 2.62
CA ARG A 41 3.77 6.53 3.16
C ARG A 41 4.89 6.29 2.18
N ARG A 42 5.69 7.32 1.92
CA ARG A 42 6.80 7.30 0.95
C ARG A 42 8.08 7.67 1.67
N ASP A 43 9.06 6.80 1.53
CA ASP A 43 10.42 7.02 2.02
C ASP A 43 11.40 6.73 0.89
N PRO A 44 12.64 7.24 0.94
CA PRO A 44 13.61 7.03 -0.14
C PRO A 44 13.90 5.57 -0.47
N GLN A 45 13.71 4.66 0.49
CA GLN A 45 14.01 3.24 0.33
C GLN A 45 12.77 2.37 0.13
N GLU A 46 11.60 2.85 0.54
CA GLU A 46 10.36 2.08 0.55
C GLU A 46 9.11 2.94 0.35
N ILE A 47 8.09 2.35 -0.28
CA ILE A 47 6.73 2.87 -0.33
C ILE A 47 5.83 1.88 0.41
N PHE A 48 5.15 2.35 1.44
CA PHE A 48 4.15 1.59 2.16
C PHE A 48 2.74 1.98 1.69
N LEU A 49 2.05 1.02 1.06
CA LEU A 49 0.63 1.12 0.74
C LEU A 49 -0.18 0.67 1.95
N GLY A 50 -0.72 1.64 2.69
CA GLY A 50 -1.50 1.41 3.91
C GLY A 50 -2.95 1.03 3.59
N ASP A 51 -3.68 1.96 2.96
CA ASP A 51 -5.10 1.80 2.67
C ASP A 51 -5.39 2.16 1.22
N ILE A 52 -6.22 1.35 0.55
CA ILE A 52 -6.87 1.72 -0.70
C ILE A 52 -8.34 1.34 -0.62
N VAL A 53 -9.21 2.34 -0.64
CA VAL A 53 -10.64 2.16 -0.49
C VAL A 53 -11.33 2.91 -1.62
N LEU A 54 -12.21 2.22 -2.33
CA LEU A 54 -13.08 2.83 -3.34
C LEU A 54 -14.53 2.66 -2.90
N LEU A 55 -15.36 3.64 -3.23
CA LEU A 55 -16.81 3.54 -3.14
C LEU A 55 -17.30 2.32 -3.94
N PRO A 56 -18.32 1.57 -3.47
CA PRO A 56 -18.77 0.32 -4.10
C PRO A 56 -19.00 0.41 -5.60
N GLU A 57 -19.54 1.53 -6.07
CA GLU A 57 -19.90 1.81 -7.46
C GLU A 57 -18.68 1.89 -8.37
N PHE A 58 -17.51 2.24 -7.81
CA PHE A 58 -16.23 2.42 -8.53
C PHE A 58 -15.30 1.21 -8.39
N ARG A 59 -15.75 0.12 -7.75
CA ARG A 59 -14.98 -1.13 -7.62
C ARG A 59 -15.07 -1.96 -8.90
N ASN A 60 -14.11 -2.87 -9.09
CA ASN A 60 -14.02 -3.77 -10.24
C ASN A 60 -13.90 -3.11 -11.62
N GLN A 61 -13.67 -1.79 -11.67
CA GLN A 61 -13.45 -1.03 -12.91
C GLN A 61 -11.96 -0.81 -13.24
N GLY A 62 -11.05 -1.46 -12.49
CA GLY A 62 -9.60 -1.32 -12.71
C GLY A 62 -8.96 -0.08 -12.08
N ILE A 63 -9.71 0.79 -11.39
CA ILE A 63 -9.19 1.99 -10.73
C ILE A 63 -8.12 1.64 -9.69
N GLY A 64 -8.41 0.67 -8.81
CA GLY A 64 -7.43 0.23 -7.80
C GLY A 64 -6.14 -0.32 -8.44
N THR A 65 -6.27 -1.07 -9.52
CA THR A 65 -5.13 -1.55 -10.32
C THR A 65 -4.31 -0.39 -10.89
N HIS A 66 -4.98 0.62 -11.43
CA HIS A 66 -4.31 1.79 -11.99
C HIS A 66 -3.50 2.54 -10.93
N LEU A 67 -4.10 2.80 -9.76
CA LEU A 67 -3.46 3.47 -8.64
C LEU A 67 -2.24 2.70 -8.13
N ILE A 68 -2.36 1.39 -7.94
CA ILE A 68 -1.24 0.56 -7.48
C ILE A 68 -0.14 0.54 -8.54
N ARG A 69 -0.46 0.41 -9.84
CA ARG A 69 0.56 0.47 -10.91
C ARG A 69 1.29 1.81 -10.95
N ALA A 70 0.61 2.91 -10.67
CA ALA A 70 1.26 4.22 -10.57
C ALA A 70 2.28 4.23 -9.41
N LEU A 71 1.92 3.68 -8.25
CA LEU A 71 2.85 3.53 -7.12
C LEU A 71 4.03 2.62 -7.44
N LEU A 72 3.82 1.53 -8.17
CA LEU A 72 4.91 0.64 -8.59
C LEU A 72 5.86 1.33 -9.57
N LYS A 73 5.34 2.16 -10.49
CA LYS A 73 6.18 2.97 -11.39
C LYS A 73 6.98 4.03 -10.63
N GLU A 74 6.35 4.69 -9.66
CA GLU A 74 7.00 5.64 -8.76
C GLU A 74 8.17 4.97 -8.03
N ALA A 75 7.91 3.82 -7.39
CA ALA A 75 8.93 3.06 -6.69
C ALA A 75 10.06 2.56 -7.60
N ALA A 76 9.74 2.12 -8.81
CA ALA A 76 10.75 1.70 -9.78
C ALA A 76 11.70 2.85 -10.17
N ALA A 77 11.16 4.06 -10.35
CA ALA A 77 11.95 5.23 -10.68
C ALA A 77 12.86 5.70 -9.53
N SER A 78 12.45 5.45 -8.28
CA SER A 78 13.21 5.80 -7.08
C SER A 78 13.97 4.61 -6.47
N GLU A 79 14.02 3.46 -7.17
CA GLU A 79 14.62 2.22 -6.67
C GLU A 79 14.11 1.81 -5.27
N ALA A 80 12.86 2.12 -4.95
CA ALA A 80 12.23 1.81 -3.68
C ALA A 80 11.55 0.44 -3.71
N MET A 81 11.54 -0.25 -2.57
CA MET A 81 10.67 -1.42 -2.36
C MET A 81 9.23 -0.94 -2.19
N VAL A 82 8.25 -1.72 -2.63
CA VAL A 82 6.84 -1.47 -2.28
C VAL A 82 6.35 -2.57 -1.36
N TRP A 83 5.62 -2.22 -0.30
CA TRP A 83 5.04 -3.23 0.58
C TRP A 83 3.68 -2.82 1.15
N LEU A 84 2.93 -3.82 1.59
CA LEU A 84 1.62 -3.67 2.20
C LEU A 84 1.35 -4.77 3.23
N LYS A 85 0.32 -4.56 4.06
CA LYS A 85 -0.27 -5.61 4.91
C LYS A 85 -1.66 -5.94 4.38
N VAL A 86 -1.96 -7.22 4.23
CA VAL A 86 -3.28 -7.69 3.83
C VAL A 86 -3.82 -8.72 4.82
N LEU A 87 -5.05 -8.53 5.29
CA LEU A 87 -5.71 -9.48 6.18
C LEU A 87 -5.90 -10.83 5.48
N LYS A 88 -5.76 -11.92 6.23
CA LYS A 88 -6.07 -13.26 5.73
C LYS A 88 -7.55 -13.32 5.35
N GLY A 89 -7.86 -13.86 4.17
CA GLY A 89 -9.22 -13.89 3.61
C GLY A 89 -9.67 -12.62 2.89
N ASN A 90 -8.89 -11.54 2.89
CA ASN A 90 -9.24 -10.35 2.11
C ASN A 90 -9.12 -10.65 0.59
N PRO A 91 -10.18 -10.48 -0.21
CA PRO A 91 -10.15 -10.75 -1.65
C PRO A 91 -9.13 -9.89 -2.41
N ALA A 92 -8.75 -8.73 -1.87
CA ALA A 92 -7.71 -7.87 -2.44
C ALA A 92 -6.35 -8.55 -2.52
N ARG A 93 -6.08 -9.62 -1.74
CA ARG A 93 -4.85 -10.41 -1.86
C ARG A 93 -4.61 -10.87 -3.30
N ARG A 94 -5.64 -11.36 -4.00
CA ARG A 94 -5.54 -11.79 -5.40
C ARG A 94 -5.23 -10.64 -6.37
N LEU A 95 -5.65 -9.42 -6.03
CA LEU A 95 -5.25 -8.24 -6.81
C LEU A 95 -3.75 -7.99 -6.64
N TYR A 96 -3.24 -8.00 -5.42
CA TYR A 96 -1.83 -7.78 -5.15
C TYR A 96 -0.95 -8.85 -5.79
N GLU A 97 -1.30 -10.13 -5.67
CA GLU A 97 -0.57 -11.24 -6.30
C GLU A 97 -0.49 -11.08 -7.83
N ARG A 98 -1.60 -10.71 -8.50
CA ARG A 98 -1.60 -10.43 -9.95
C ARG A 98 -0.76 -9.22 -10.35
N LEU A 99 -0.50 -8.31 -9.41
CA LEU A 99 0.36 -7.15 -9.63
C LEU A 99 1.83 -7.42 -9.29
N GLY A 100 2.18 -8.66 -8.94
CA GLY A 100 3.54 -9.10 -8.71
C GLY A 100 3.98 -9.03 -7.24
N PHE A 101 3.09 -8.68 -6.32
CA PHE A 101 3.40 -8.76 -4.90
C PHE A 101 3.56 -10.22 -4.47
N THR A 102 4.60 -10.51 -3.71
CA THR A 102 4.85 -11.82 -3.09
C THR A 102 4.75 -11.72 -1.58
N VAL A 103 4.39 -12.82 -0.91
CA VAL A 103 4.36 -12.87 0.56
C VAL A 103 5.80 -12.91 1.07
N ALA A 104 6.18 -11.91 1.86
CA ALA A 104 7.48 -11.87 2.54
C ALA A 104 7.38 -12.43 3.97
N GLU A 105 6.24 -12.25 4.62
CA GLU A 105 6.02 -12.67 6.00
C GLU A 105 4.54 -13.01 6.22
N GLU A 106 4.28 -14.08 6.96
CA GLU A 106 2.96 -14.41 7.45
C GLU A 106 2.89 -14.21 8.96
N ALA A 107 1.88 -13.45 9.41
CA ALA A 107 1.60 -13.23 10.82
C ALA A 107 0.23 -13.81 11.19
N GLU A 108 -0.13 -13.72 12.47
CA GLU A 108 -1.48 -14.01 12.90
C GLU A 108 -2.46 -12.96 12.32
N GLY A 109 -3.46 -13.42 11.57
CA GLY A 109 -4.50 -12.57 10.96
C GLY A 109 -4.12 -11.81 9.68
N HIS A 110 -2.84 -11.67 9.32
CA HIS A 110 -2.43 -10.94 8.12
C HIS A 110 -1.14 -11.46 7.48
N CYS A 111 -0.86 -11.00 6.26
CA CYS A 111 0.38 -11.24 5.54
C CYS A 111 1.02 -9.90 5.18
N ARG A 112 2.36 -9.82 5.26
CA ARG A 112 3.13 -8.75 4.64
C ARG A 112 3.48 -9.17 3.22
N MET A 113 3.13 -8.34 2.26
CA MET A 113 3.44 -8.57 0.85
C MET A 113 4.35 -7.48 0.31
N VAL A 114 5.26 -7.86 -0.59
CA VAL A 114 6.30 -6.97 -1.11
C VAL A 114 6.45 -7.09 -2.62
N ILE A 115 6.92 -6.00 -3.23
CA ILE A 115 7.68 -6.02 -4.47
C ILE A 115 9.07 -5.45 -4.11
N PRO A 116 10.13 -6.26 -4.20
CA PRO A 116 11.47 -5.81 -3.81
C PRO A 116 11.95 -4.69 -4.74
N SER A 117 12.85 -3.86 -4.22
CA SER A 117 13.63 -2.96 -5.08
C SER A 117 14.51 -3.79 -6.01
N ALA A 118 14.79 -3.25 -7.21
CA ALA A 118 15.78 -3.84 -8.12
C ALA A 118 17.20 -3.86 -7.53
N ILE A 119 17.48 -3.05 -6.49
CA ILE A 119 18.75 -3.06 -5.77
C ILE A 119 18.61 -3.88 -4.48
N PRO A 120 19.45 -4.91 -4.27
CA PRO A 120 19.47 -5.68 -3.03
C PRO A 120 19.76 -4.79 -1.82
N SER A 121 19.07 -5.06 -0.71
CA SER A 121 19.16 -4.31 0.55
C SER A 121 20.59 -4.17 1.10
N SER A 122 21.54 -5.02 0.69
CA SER A 122 22.95 -4.99 1.11
C SER A 122 23.76 -3.84 0.49
N GLU A 123 23.41 -3.32 -0.69
CA GLU A 123 24.17 -2.22 -1.32
C GLU A 123 23.69 -0.82 -0.89
N LYS A 124 22.50 -0.72 -0.30
CA LYS A 124 21.94 0.57 0.14
C LYS A 124 22.63 1.13 1.39
N GLN A 125 23.25 0.30 2.23
CA GLN A 125 24.03 0.75 3.38
C GLN A 125 25.40 1.31 2.98
N SER A 126 26.01 0.80 1.91
CA SER A 126 27.33 1.26 1.45
C SER A 126 27.32 2.64 0.79
N ARG A 127 26.17 3.12 0.27
CA ARG A 127 26.07 4.45 -0.36
C ARG A 127 25.80 5.60 0.62
N ALA A 128 25.38 5.29 1.85
CA ALA A 128 25.13 6.31 2.89
C ALA A 128 26.42 6.75 3.61
N ASP A 129 27.46 5.91 3.63
CA ASP A 129 28.72 6.19 4.35
C ASP A 129 29.79 6.88 3.48
N GLY A 130 29.48 7.22 2.21
CA GLY A 130 30.44 7.79 1.25
C GLY A 130 30.35 9.31 1.03
N ALA A 131 29.51 10.02 1.79
CA ALA A 131 29.33 11.48 1.67
C ALA A 131 29.57 12.19 3.00
N ALA A 132 30.69 11.89 3.67
CA ALA A 132 31.25 12.77 4.68
C ALA A 132 32.77 12.54 4.78
N SER A 133 33.51 13.51 4.25
CA SER A 133 34.95 13.80 4.42
C SER A 133 35.94 13.04 3.56
#